data_AF-A0A9D1RV03-F1
#
_entry.id   AF-A0A9D1RV03-F1
#
_cell.length_a   1.000
_cell.length_b   1.000
_cell.length_c   1.000
_cell.angle_alpha   90.00
_cell.angle_beta   90.00
_cell.angle_gamma   90.00
#
_symmetry.space_group_name_H-M   'P 1'
#
loop_
_entity.id
_entity.type
_entity.pdbx_description
1 polymer ?
#
loop_
_entity_poly.entity_id
_entity_poly.type
_entity_poly.pdbx_seq_one_letter_code
_entity_poly.pdbx_strand_id
1 'polypeptide(L)'
;MKKGKELTADELSVLCYQLSLMVKAGIGSEESVGILAADLPEGRSKELLRQVHAVLLRGDSLSQGLSEAGGFPGYFLRMVEIGERSGRLEQVLAALSAYYRRESALRAGLRQTILYPAVMAVLIAVVFLALVLRVLPVFQQVFQQLGLSLSPVARGLMQFGSVSKYVAMVFAVALVLGALWVLWMFRTAKGQAAMSRLLSRTAASKAVDRSRFAAAMSLMLSSGLPLDEAMERACALLSDTALSDGLKACQAAMLDGVPFPKAVEESGIFTGLQAGLLAAGFRSGASEQAMEELARRCQEEADQALSSLLGRFEYTLVIVLCLAVGLVLLSVMLPLVGVLSAIG
;
A
#
# COMPACT_ATOMS: atom_id res chain seq x y z
N MET A 1 29.29 -12.99 -6.55
CA MET A 1 28.94 -12.57 -5.17
C MET A 1 27.45 -12.85 -4.95
N LYS A 2 27.08 -13.60 -3.91
CA LYS A 2 25.67 -13.97 -3.63
C LYS A 2 24.89 -12.68 -3.34
N LYS A 3 23.95 -12.29 -4.22
CA LYS A 3 22.96 -11.22 -3.97
C LYS A 3 22.11 -11.63 -2.77
N GLY A 4 22.59 -11.32 -1.57
CA GLY A 4 21.82 -11.47 -0.35
C GLY A 4 20.65 -10.48 -0.38
N LYS A 5 19.55 -10.84 0.26
CA LYS A 5 18.33 -10.03 0.36
C LYS A 5 18.67 -8.62 0.87
N GLU A 6 18.17 -7.59 0.18
CA GLU A 6 18.35 -6.19 0.59
C GLU A 6 17.76 -5.95 1.98
N LEU A 7 18.32 -5.00 2.73
CA LEU A 7 17.78 -4.51 3.98
C LEU A 7 16.36 -4.00 3.78
N THR A 8 15.53 -4.16 4.80
CA THR A 8 14.16 -3.65 4.74
C THR A 8 14.14 -2.13 4.80
N ALA A 9 13.09 -1.51 4.25
CA ALA A 9 12.92 -0.06 4.29
C ALA A 9 12.94 0.49 5.74
N ASP A 10 12.43 -0.28 6.70
CA ASP A 10 12.45 0.10 8.11
C ASP A 10 13.88 0.16 8.67
N GLU A 11 14.66 -0.89 8.44
CA GLU A 11 16.07 -0.95 8.86
C GLU A 11 16.91 0.17 8.21
N LEU A 12 16.69 0.43 6.91
CA LEU A 12 17.36 1.52 6.20
C LEU A 12 16.97 2.88 6.76
N SER A 13 15.69 3.09 7.11
CA SER A 13 15.22 4.35 7.66
C SER A 13 15.88 4.66 9.01
N VAL A 14 15.93 3.67 9.90
CA VAL A 14 16.56 3.80 11.22
C VAL A 14 18.05 4.05 11.09
N LEU A 15 18.73 3.27 10.24
CA LEU A 15 20.17 3.44 9.99
C LEU A 15 20.50 4.85 9.48
N CYS A 16 19.75 5.33 8.48
CA CYS A 16 19.91 6.68 7.94
C CYS A 16 19.70 7.76 9.01
N TYR A 17 18.67 7.59 9.85
CA TYR A 17 18.35 8.53 10.90
C TYR A 17 19.50 8.64 11.90
N GLN A 18 19.97 7.50 12.41
CA GLN A 18 21.04 7.45 13.38
C GLN A 18 22.34 8.01 12.81
N LEU A 19 22.74 7.62 11.59
CA LEU A 19 23.90 8.19 10.91
C LEU A 19 23.76 9.70 10.71
N SER A 20 22.57 10.19 10.32
CA SER A 20 22.33 11.63 10.14
C SER A 20 22.54 12.42 11.43
N LEU A 21 22.10 11.87 12.58
CA LEU A 21 22.26 12.51 13.88
C LEU A 21 23.74 12.57 14.30
N MET A 22 24.50 11.51 14.06
CA MET A 22 25.91 11.46 14.42
C MET A 22 26.77 12.36 13.54
N VAL A 23 26.53 12.35 12.23
CA VAL A 23 27.18 13.29 11.29
C VAL A 23 26.84 14.73 11.63
N LYS A 24 25.58 15.02 12.01
CA LYS A 24 25.17 16.35 12.48
C LYS A 24 25.88 16.77 13.77
N ALA A 25 26.18 15.82 14.65
CA ALA A 25 26.96 16.06 15.87
C ALA A 25 28.47 16.21 15.60
N GLY A 26 28.90 16.13 14.33
CA GLY A 26 30.29 16.23 13.92
C GLY A 26 31.10 14.94 14.09
N ILE A 27 30.43 13.81 14.36
CA ILE A 27 31.08 12.51 14.47
C ILE A 27 31.38 11.99 13.06
N GLY A 28 32.61 11.52 12.84
CA GLY A 28 33.03 10.98 11.54
C GLY A 28 32.18 9.78 11.11
N SER A 29 32.07 9.54 9.79
CA SER A 29 31.32 8.41 9.23
C SER A 29 31.88 7.05 9.68
N GLU A 30 33.21 6.94 9.82
CA GLU A 30 33.89 5.75 10.37
C GLU A 30 33.40 5.43 11.79
N GLU A 31 33.56 6.38 12.72
CA GLU A 31 33.17 6.22 14.13
C GLU A 31 31.66 6.00 14.27
N SER A 32 30.86 6.73 13.50
CA SER A 32 29.40 6.58 13.50
C SER A 32 28.97 5.16 13.10
N VAL A 33 29.54 4.61 12.03
CA VAL A 33 29.23 3.23 11.59
C VAL A 33 29.73 2.21 12.63
N GLY A 34 30.88 2.43 13.24
CA GLY A 34 31.41 1.57 14.31
C GLY A 34 30.49 1.50 15.53
N ILE A 35 29.98 2.64 15.99
CA ILE A 35 29.05 2.73 17.12
C ILE A 35 27.74 2.00 16.80
N LEU A 36 27.17 2.21 15.61
CA LEU A 36 25.92 1.55 15.20
C LEU A 36 26.10 0.04 15.03
N ALA A 37 27.24 -0.40 14.51
CA ALA A 37 27.57 -1.82 14.42
C ALA A 37 27.69 -2.48 15.80
N ALA A 38 28.10 -1.74 16.84
CA ALA A 38 28.20 -2.27 18.20
C ALA A 38 26.83 -2.40 18.89
N ASP A 39 25.92 -1.44 18.65
CA ASP A 39 24.59 -1.38 19.29
C ASP A 39 23.58 -2.39 18.71
N LEU A 40 23.78 -2.83 17.46
CA LEU A 40 22.88 -3.79 16.83
C LEU A 40 22.99 -5.21 17.42
N PRO A 41 21.86 -5.94 17.55
CA PRO A 41 21.87 -7.37 17.88
C PRO A 41 22.57 -8.18 16.79
N GLU A 42 23.13 -9.33 17.15
CA GLU A 42 23.79 -10.22 16.18
C GLU A 42 22.82 -10.65 15.08
N GLY A 43 23.20 -10.40 13.83
CA GLY A 43 22.33 -10.56 12.67
C GLY A 43 22.93 -9.98 11.41
N ARG A 44 22.16 -10.03 10.32
CA ARG A 44 22.60 -9.59 8.98
C ARG A 44 23.00 -8.11 8.95
N SER A 45 22.21 -7.25 9.58
CA SER A 45 22.43 -5.79 9.58
C SER A 45 23.72 -5.42 10.32
N LYS A 46 24.03 -6.11 11.41
CA LYS A 46 25.29 -5.96 12.15
C LYS A 46 26.50 -6.39 11.32
N GLU A 47 26.41 -7.54 10.65
CA GLU A 47 27.49 -8.05 9.79
C GLU A 47 27.78 -7.11 8.62
N LEU A 48 26.72 -6.57 7.98
CA LEU A 48 26.88 -5.57 6.92
C LEU A 48 27.60 -4.32 7.43
N LEU A 49 27.22 -3.78 8.58
CA LEU A 49 27.90 -2.59 9.13
C LEU A 49 29.33 -2.87 9.61
N ARG A 50 29.63 -4.07 10.11
CA ARG A 50 31.01 -4.48 10.40
C ARG A 50 31.87 -4.49 9.14
N GLN A 51 31.32 -4.95 8.02
CA GLN A 51 32.02 -4.91 6.71
C GLN A 51 32.22 -3.48 6.23
N VAL A 52 31.20 -2.63 6.32
CA VAL A 52 31.31 -1.19 5.98
C VAL A 52 32.36 -0.50 6.86
N HIS A 53 32.35 -0.75 8.18
CA HIS A 53 33.32 -0.20 9.13
C HIS A 53 34.76 -0.65 8.80
N ALA A 54 34.96 -1.92 8.45
CA ALA A 54 36.27 -2.44 8.05
C ALA A 54 36.81 -1.81 6.76
N VAL A 55 35.93 -1.35 5.86
CA VAL A 55 36.30 -0.62 4.63
C VAL A 55 36.66 0.83 4.97
N LEU A 56 35.86 1.49 5.81
CA LEU A 56 36.11 2.85 6.29
C LEU A 56 37.44 2.98 7.05
N LEU A 57 37.79 1.98 7.89
CA LEU A 57 39.06 1.91 8.61
C LEU A 57 40.29 1.86 7.68
N ARG A 58 40.12 1.46 6.41
CA ARG A 58 41.19 1.48 5.41
C ARG A 58 41.34 2.84 4.72
N GLY A 59 40.46 3.79 5.01
CA GLY A 59 40.43 5.12 4.40
C GLY A 59 39.56 5.22 3.14
N ASP A 60 38.80 4.18 2.80
CA ASP A 60 37.85 4.20 1.69
C ASP A 60 36.58 5.02 2.04
N SER A 61 35.82 5.47 1.04
CA SER A 61 34.59 6.25 1.27
C SER A 61 33.43 5.41 1.82
N LEU A 62 32.46 6.06 2.48
CA LEU A 62 31.25 5.39 2.99
C LEU A 62 30.45 4.75 1.86
N SER A 63 30.31 5.45 0.73
CA SER A 63 29.65 4.94 -0.48
C SER A 63 30.29 3.66 -1.00
N GLN A 64 31.63 3.56 -0.96
CA GLN A 64 32.35 2.36 -1.38
C GLN A 64 32.16 1.21 -0.39
N GLY A 65 32.28 1.48 0.92
CA GLY A 65 32.02 0.49 1.97
C GLY A 65 30.60 -0.10 1.91
N LEU A 66 29.59 0.74 1.69
CA LEU A 66 28.20 0.32 1.51
C LEU A 66 27.99 -0.51 0.24
N SER A 67 28.71 -0.19 -0.83
CA SER A 67 28.66 -0.93 -2.10
C SER A 67 29.29 -2.32 -1.96
N GLU A 68 30.45 -2.41 -1.30
CA GLU A 68 31.19 -3.67 -1.06
C GLU A 68 30.45 -4.63 -0.12
N ALA A 69 29.88 -4.12 0.98
CA ALA A 69 29.09 -4.92 1.91
C ALA A 69 27.83 -5.50 1.23
N GLY A 70 27.26 -4.77 0.27
CA GLY A 70 26.04 -5.13 -0.42
C GLY A 70 24.81 -5.13 0.50
N GLY A 71 23.63 -5.43 -0.05
CA GLY A 71 22.38 -5.42 0.71
C GLY A 71 21.72 -4.04 0.86
N PHE A 72 22.27 -3.01 0.20
CA PHE A 72 21.66 -1.69 0.08
C PHE A 72 21.09 -1.48 -1.33
N PRO A 73 19.91 -0.85 -1.48
CA PRO A 73 19.33 -0.54 -2.79
C PRO A 73 20.21 0.42 -3.60
N GLY A 74 20.21 0.29 -4.93
CA GLY A 74 21.03 1.13 -5.80
C GLY A 74 20.75 2.64 -5.72
N TYR A 75 19.51 3.03 -5.36
CA TYR A 75 19.16 4.44 -5.10
C TYR A 75 19.88 4.98 -3.87
N PHE A 76 19.86 4.23 -2.76
CA PHE A 76 20.53 4.60 -1.52
C PHE A 76 22.03 4.81 -1.76
N LEU A 77 22.70 3.89 -2.46
CA LEU A 77 24.13 3.98 -2.75
C LEU A 77 24.50 5.25 -3.54
N ARG A 78 23.73 5.57 -4.59
CA ARG A 78 23.95 6.78 -5.40
C ARG A 78 23.74 8.06 -4.60
N MET A 79 22.71 8.10 -3.76
CA MET A 79 22.43 9.28 -2.94
C MET A 79 23.55 9.51 -1.93
N VAL A 80 24.02 8.46 -1.24
CA VAL A 80 25.15 8.58 -0.30
C VAL A 80 26.42 9.05 -1.02
N GLU A 81 26.72 8.54 -2.21
CA GLU A 81 27.85 9.01 -3.04
C GLU A 81 27.74 10.51 -3.36
N ILE A 82 26.54 10.98 -3.75
CA ILE A 82 26.27 12.40 -4.00
C ILE A 82 26.46 13.23 -2.72
N GLY A 83 25.94 12.74 -1.59
CA GLY A 83 26.03 13.41 -0.29
C GLY A 83 27.48 13.54 0.21
N GLU A 84 28.28 12.49 0.05
CA GLU A 84 29.72 12.53 0.38
C GLU A 84 30.47 13.53 -0.50
N ARG A 85 30.29 13.46 -1.82
CA ARG A 85 31.01 14.35 -2.77
C ARG A 85 30.63 15.81 -2.62
N SER A 86 29.37 16.09 -2.29
CA SER A 86 28.87 17.45 -2.10
C SER A 86 29.08 17.99 -0.68
N GLY A 87 29.61 17.18 0.24
CA GLY A 87 29.75 17.56 1.65
C GLY A 87 28.41 17.71 2.39
N ARG A 88 27.32 17.22 1.81
CA ARG A 88 25.93 17.34 2.30
C ARG A 88 25.37 16.02 2.82
N LEU A 89 26.26 15.17 3.34
CA LEU A 89 25.92 13.81 3.78
C LEU A 89 24.81 13.80 4.85
N GLU A 90 24.82 14.77 5.77
CA GLU A 90 23.78 14.94 6.80
C GLU A 90 22.39 15.12 6.20
N GLN A 91 22.23 16.08 5.28
CA GLN A 91 20.95 16.35 4.61
C GLN A 91 20.47 15.15 3.79
N VAL A 92 21.40 14.49 3.08
CA VAL A 92 21.07 13.31 2.27
C VAL A 92 20.61 12.14 3.14
N LEU A 93 21.29 11.86 4.25
CA LEU A 93 20.91 10.79 5.17
C LEU A 93 19.55 11.09 5.83
N ALA A 94 19.29 12.33 6.23
CA ALA A 94 17.99 12.74 6.76
C ALA A 94 16.87 12.54 5.73
N ALA A 95 17.10 12.93 4.48
CA ALA A 95 16.17 12.74 3.37
C ALA A 95 15.91 11.25 3.07
N LEU A 96 16.96 10.42 3.04
CA LEU A 96 16.85 8.97 2.87
C LEU A 96 16.08 8.32 4.02
N SER A 97 16.30 8.77 5.26
CA SER A 97 15.55 8.27 6.41
C SER A 97 14.05 8.54 6.25
N ALA A 98 13.67 9.77 5.88
CA ALA A 98 12.29 10.15 5.66
C ALA A 98 11.65 9.37 4.51
N TYR A 99 12.38 9.19 3.40
CA TYR A 99 11.96 8.40 2.25
C TYR A 99 11.65 6.95 2.65
N TYR A 100 12.59 6.27 3.29
CA TYR A 100 12.43 4.86 3.66
C TYR A 100 11.44 4.67 4.82
N ARG A 101 11.30 5.64 5.73
CA ARG A 101 10.24 5.64 6.75
C ARG A 101 8.87 5.63 6.11
N ARG A 102 8.68 6.46 5.07
CA ARG A 102 7.44 6.52 4.32
C ARG A 102 7.20 5.24 3.52
N GLU A 103 8.23 4.67 2.91
CA GLU A 103 8.11 3.38 2.23
C GLU A 103 7.72 2.25 3.20
N SER A 104 8.32 2.22 4.40
CA SER A 104 7.95 1.29 5.48
C SER A 104 6.51 1.49 5.91
N ALA A 105 6.09 2.73 6.19
CA ALA A 105 4.72 3.07 6.60
C ALA A 105 3.69 2.72 5.52
N LEU A 106 3.98 2.94 4.23
CA LEU A 106 3.12 2.53 3.13
C LEU A 106 3.00 1.01 3.04
N ARG A 107 4.12 0.28 3.17
CA ARG A 107 4.11 -1.20 3.17
C ARG A 107 3.37 -1.75 4.39
N ALA A 108 3.57 -1.16 5.56
CA ALA A 108 2.90 -1.53 6.81
C ALA A 108 1.40 -1.24 6.74
N GLY A 109 1.03 -0.06 6.23
CA GLY A 109 -0.34 0.34 5.94
C GLY A 109 -0.99 -0.66 5.00
N LEU A 110 -0.43 -0.90 3.82
CA LEU A 110 -0.92 -1.92 2.88
C LEU A 110 -1.07 -3.30 3.53
N ARG A 111 -0.12 -3.72 4.37
CA ARG A 111 -0.16 -5.02 5.03
C ARG A 111 -1.29 -5.10 6.07
N GLN A 112 -1.46 -4.07 6.91
CA GLN A 112 -2.53 -4.01 7.91
C GLN A 112 -3.92 -3.85 7.27
N THR A 113 -3.99 -2.98 6.27
CA THR A 113 -5.15 -2.72 5.41
C THR A 113 -5.69 -3.98 4.74
N ILE A 114 -4.84 -4.92 4.34
CA ILE A 114 -5.25 -6.15 3.66
C ILE A 114 -5.50 -7.30 4.66
N LEU A 115 -4.79 -7.30 5.80
CA LEU A 115 -4.95 -8.33 6.82
C LEU A 115 -6.37 -8.29 7.42
N TYR A 116 -6.92 -7.09 7.64
CA TYR A 116 -8.23 -6.92 8.25
C TYR A 116 -9.39 -7.48 7.41
N PRO A 117 -9.57 -7.13 6.11
CA PRO A 117 -10.58 -7.73 5.24
C PRO A 117 -10.40 -9.24 5.06
N ALA A 118 -9.17 -9.74 5.03
CA ALA A 118 -8.90 -11.16 4.90
C ALA A 118 -9.36 -11.97 6.12
N VAL A 119 -9.08 -11.48 7.34
CA VAL A 119 -9.53 -12.11 8.58
C VAL A 119 -11.07 -12.09 8.67
N MET A 120 -11.70 -10.98 8.30
CA MET A 120 -13.17 -10.88 8.23
C MET A 120 -13.78 -11.82 7.19
N ALA A 121 -13.19 -11.94 6.00
CA ALA A 121 -13.65 -12.87 4.96
C ALA A 121 -13.58 -14.33 5.42
N VAL A 122 -12.49 -14.71 6.12
CA VAL A 122 -12.36 -16.05 6.72
C VAL A 122 -13.42 -16.27 7.79
N LEU A 123 -13.65 -15.29 8.67
CA LEU A 123 -14.67 -15.39 9.72
C LEU A 123 -16.08 -15.56 9.14
N ILE A 124 -16.44 -14.76 8.13
CA ILE A 124 -17.70 -14.86 7.40
C ILE A 124 -17.86 -16.24 6.77
N ALA A 125 -16.80 -16.73 6.10
CA ALA A 125 -16.82 -18.05 5.49
C ALA A 125 -17.01 -19.17 6.52
N VAL A 126 -16.36 -19.09 7.68
CA VAL A 126 -16.51 -20.07 8.77
C VAL A 126 -17.93 -20.05 9.34
N VAL A 127 -18.48 -18.87 9.62
CA VAL A 127 -19.86 -18.73 10.13
C VAL A 127 -20.87 -19.25 9.12
N PHE A 128 -20.71 -18.90 7.84
CA PHE A 128 -21.57 -19.37 6.77
C PHE A 128 -21.50 -20.91 6.61
N LEU A 129 -20.30 -21.48 6.65
CA LEU A 129 -20.10 -22.93 6.58
C LEU A 129 -20.76 -23.64 7.78
N ALA A 130 -20.62 -23.08 8.99
CA ALA A 130 -21.27 -23.60 10.18
C ALA A 130 -22.81 -23.58 10.05
N LEU A 131 -23.39 -22.50 9.53
CA LEU A 131 -24.83 -22.40 9.26
C LEU A 131 -25.29 -23.49 8.28
N VAL A 132 -24.61 -23.68 7.16
CA VAL A 132 -25.01 -24.67 6.14
C VAL A 132 -24.79 -26.11 6.62
N LEU A 133 -23.67 -26.41 7.28
CA LEU A 133 -23.33 -27.78 7.69
C LEU A 133 -23.99 -28.22 9.00
N ARG A 134 -24.29 -27.31 9.93
CA ARG A 134 -24.88 -27.66 11.24
C ARG A 134 -26.32 -27.23 11.37
N VAL A 135 -26.68 -26.02 10.97
CA VAL A 135 -28.03 -25.50 11.20
C VAL A 135 -29.02 -26.09 10.20
N LEU A 136 -28.70 -26.09 8.90
CA LEU A 136 -29.57 -26.64 7.86
C LEU A 136 -30.01 -28.11 8.09
N PRO A 137 -29.13 -29.08 8.43
CA PRO A 137 -29.55 -30.46 8.64
C PRO A 137 -30.40 -30.66 9.90
N VAL A 138 -30.18 -29.87 10.95
CA VAL A 138 -31.01 -29.91 12.16
C VAL A 138 -32.45 -29.56 11.80
N PHE A 139 -32.65 -28.51 10.98
CA PHE A 139 -33.97 -28.19 10.47
C PHE A 139 -34.54 -29.31 9.59
N GLN A 140 -33.75 -29.91 8.68
CA GLN A 140 -34.20 -31.05 7.88
C GLN A 140 -34.71 -32.22 8.75
N GLN A 141 -34.03 -32.52 9.86
CA GLN A 141 -34.44 -33.56 10.80
C GLN A 141 -35.74 -33.20 11.52
N VAL A 142 -35.89 -31.97 11.99
CA VAL A 142 -37.14 -31.49 12.62
C VAL A 142 -38.31 -31.56 11.63
N PHE A 143 -38.11 -31.19 10.37
CA PHE A 143 -39.14 -31.32 9.33
C PHE A 143 -39.55 -32.78 9.07
N GLN A 144 -38.60 -33.71 9.08
CA GLN A 144 -38.90 -35.14 8.93
C GLN A 144 -39.68 -35.70 10.14
N GLN A 145 -39.35 -35.24 11.35
CA GLN A 145 -40.01 -35.67 12.59
C GLN A 145 -41.43 -35.13 12.75
N LEU A 146 -41.72 -33.94 12.21
CA LEU A 146 -43.06 -33.34 12.20
C LEU A 146 -44.06 -34.10 11.30
N GLY A 147 -43.63 -35.13 10.57
CA GLY A 147 -44.52 -36.08 9.89
C GLY A 147 -45.38 -35.48 8.76
N LEU A 148 -45.11 -34.24 8.34
CA LEU A 148 -45.85 -33.60 7.25
C LEU A 148 -45.50 -34.27 5.93
N SER A 149 -46.39 -35.16 5.50
CA SER A 149 -46.46 -35.61 4.12
C SER A 149 -46.43 -34.37 3.22
N LEU A 150 -45.38 -34.30 2.41
CA LEU A 150 -45.04 -33.15 1.59
C LEU A 150 -46.24 -32.77 0.72
N SER A 151 -46.91 -31.66 1.07
CA SER A 151 -47.73 -30.89 0.14
C SER A 151 -46.96 -30.75 -1.18
N PRO A 152 -47.61 -30.80 -2.37
CA PRO A 152 -46.94 -30.66 -3.65
C PRO A 152 -46.01 -29.43 -3.72
N VAL A 153 -46.39 -28.36 -3.02
CA VAL A 153 -45.62 -27.12 -2.87
C VAL A 153 -44.36 -27.33 -2.02
N ALA A 154 -44.45 -28.07 -0.91
CA ALA A 154 -43.31 -28.44 -0.07
C ALA A 154 -42.34 -29.41 -0.78
N ARG A 155 -42.87 -30.30 -1.63
CA ARG A 155 -42.07 -31.21 -2.46
C ARG A 155 -41.31 -30.48 -3.57
N GLY A 156 -41.96 -29.51 -4.23
CA GLY A 156 -41.32 -28.61 -5.20
C GLY A 156 -40.25 -27.70 -4.57
N LEU A 157 -40.52 -27.16 -3.38
CA LEU A 157 -39.55 -26.38 -2.59
C LEU A 157 -38.39 -27.22 -2.05
N MET A 158 -38.62 -28.49 -1.67
CA MET A 158 -37.54 -29.41 -1.28
C MET A 158 -36.70 -29.87 -2.48
N GLN A 159 -37.27 -29.99 -3.67
CA GLN A 159 -36.51 -30.31 -4.89
C GLN A 159 -35.65 -29.12 -5.34
N PHE A 160 -36.16 -27.89 -5.18
CA PHE A 160 -35.35 -26.65 -5.22
C PHE A 160 -34.36 -26.55 -4.04
N GLY A 161 -34.71 -27.08 -2.87
CA GLY A 161 -33.90 -27.12 -1.65
C GLY A 161 -32.75 -28.14 -1.69
N SER A 162 -32.92 -29.27 -2.38
CA SER A 162 -31.84 -30.23 -2.65
C SER A 162 -30.85 -29.67 -3.66
N VAL A 163 -31.32 -28.84 -4.60
CA VAL A 163 -30.46 -27.98 -5.42
C VAL A 163 -29.83 -26.89 -4.54
N SER A 164 -30.53 -26.34 -3.55
CA SER A 164 -30.03 -25.34 -2.59
C SER A 164 -28.88 -25.83 -1.72
N LYS A 165 -28.81 -27.12 -1.34
CA LYS A 165 -27.65 -27.63 -0.59
C LYS A 165 -26.37 -27.65 -1.44
N TYR A 166 -26.49 -28.04 -2.72
CA TYR A 166 -25.38 -27.99 -3.68
C TYR A 166 -25.07 -26.56 -4.13
N VAL A 167 -26.07 -25.71 -4.37
CA VAL A 167 -25.89 -24.30 -4.75
C VAL A 167 -25.31 -23.49 -3.59
N ALA A 168 -25.80 -23.64 -2.35
CA ALA A 168 -25.23 -23.00 -1.17
C ALA A 168 -23.82 -23.53 -0.86
N MET A 169 -23.55 -24.81 -1.08
CA MET A 169 -22.19 -25.37 -0.96
C MET A 169 -21.26 -24.87 -2.07
N VAL A 170 -21.72 -24.79 -3.32
CA VAL A 170 -20.97 -24.21 -4.44
C VAL A 170 -20.73 -22.72 -4.22
N PHE A 171 -21.71 -21.98 -3.68
CA PHE A 171 -21.56 -20.58 -3.33
C PHE A 171 -20.62 -20.40 -2.13
N ALA A 172 -20.72 -21.24 -1.10
CA ALA A 172 -19.78 -21.26 0.03
C ALA A 172 -18.35 -21.53 -0.44
N VAL A 173 -18.16 -22.56 -1.27
CA VAL A 173 -16.88 -22.95 -1.84
C VAL A 173 -16.36 -21.86 -2.78
N ALA A 174 -17.20 -21.22 -3.58
CA ALA A 174 -16.80 -20.09 -4.43
C ALA A 174 -16.40 -18.86 -3.60
N LEU A 175 -17.07 -18.58 -2.47
CA LEU A 175 -16.71 -17.49 -1.54
C LEU A 175 -15.39 -17.79 -0.83
N VAL A 176 -15.19 -19.03 -0.38
CA VAL A 176 -13.95 -19.51 0.24
C VAL A 176 -12.80 -19.51 -0.77
N LEU A 177 -13.00 -20.03 -1.98
CA LEU A 177 -12.00 -20.01 -3.05
C LEU A 177 -11.72 -18.58 -3.51
N GLY A 178 -12.71 -17.71 -3.56
CA GLY A 178 -12.55 -16.27 -3.83
C GLY A 178 -11.71 -15.59 -2.76
N ALA A 179 -12.01 -15.82 -1.48
CA ALA A 179 -11.25 -15.29 -0.36
C ALA A 179 -9.80 -15.83 -0.34
N LEU A 180 -9.61 -17.13 -0.60
CA LEU A 180 -8.31 -17.77 -0.71
C LEU A 180 -7.52 -17.30 -1.93
N TRP A 181 -8.18 -17.08 -3.07
CA TRP A 181 -7.56 -16.58 -4.30
C TRP A 181 -7.11 -15.13 -4.13
N VAL A 182 -7.94 -14.29 -3.51
CA VAL A 182 -7.60 -12.94 -3.08
C VAL A 182 -6.37 -12.98 -2.16
N LEU A 183 -6.41 -13.78 -1.08
CA LEU A 183 -5.29 -13.97 -0.15
C LEU A 183 -4.00 -14.46 -0.84
N TRP A 184 -4.11 -15.39 -1.78
CA TRP A 184 -2.98 -15.98 -2.49
C TRP A 184 -2.36 -15.00 -3.49
N MET A 185 -3.20 -14.27 -4.22
CA MET A 185 -2.78 -13.18 -5.11
C MET A 185 -2.04 -12.10 -4.30
N PHE A 186 -2.54 -11.72 -3.13
CA PHE A 186 -1.91 -10.69 -2.31
C PHE A 186 -0.60 -11.13 -1.61
N ARG A 187 -0.40 -12.44 -1.39
CA ARG A 187 0.87 -12.98 -0.87
C ARG A 187 1.96 -13.17 -1.93
N THR A 188 1.61 -13.24 -3.21
CA THR A 188 2.59 -13.41 -4.29
C THR A 188 2.99 -12.06 -4.90
N ALA A 189 4.30 -11.86 -5.15
CA ALA A 189 4.84 -10.64 -5.76
C ALA A 189 4.15 -10.30 -7.11
N LYS A 190 3.70 -11.32 -7.85
CA LYS A 190 2.94 -11.17 -9.10
C LYS A 190 1.53 -10.62 -8.90
N GLY A 191 0.87 -10.94 -7.79
CA GLY A 191 -0.47 -10.45 -7.51
C GLY A 191 -0.47 -9.06 -6.87
N GLN A 192 0.58 -8.68 -6.15
CA GLN A 192 0.82 -7.26 -5.81
C GLN A 192 1.02 -6.40 -7.06
N ALA A 193 1.73 -6.92 -8.08
CA ALA A 193 1.91 -6.22 -9.36
C ALA A 193 0.66 -6.23 -10.26
N ALA A 194 -0.19 -7.27 -10.15
CA ALA A 194 -1.47 -7.31 -10.86
C ALA A 194 -2.51 -6.40 -10.20
N MET A 195 -2.53 -6.37 -8.86
CA MET A 195 -3.38 -5.46 -8.10
C MET A 195 -2.91 -4.01 -8.24
N SER A 196 -1.59 -3.74 -8.30
CA SER A 196 -1.11 -2.39 -8.58
C SER A 196 -1.54 -1.91 -9.98
N ARG A 197 -1.65 -2.82 -10.96
CA ARG A 197 -2.22 -2.52 -12.29
C ARG A 197 -3.75 -2.39 -12.30
N LEU A 198 -4.46 -3.09 -11.42
CA LEU A 198 -5.91 -2.98 -11.29
C LEU A 198 -6.29 -1.68 -10.54
N LEU A 199 -5.54 -1.39 -9.47
CA LEU A 199 -5.65 -0.17 -8.68
C LEU A 199 -5.11 1.06 -9.42
N SER A 200 -4.15 0.93 -10.34
CA SER A 200 -3.62 2.07 -11.11
C SER A 200 -4.67 2.77 -11.98
N ARG A 201 -5.83 2.13 -12.20
CA ARG A 201 -6.99 2.74 -12.86
C ARG A 201 -7.96 3.46 -11.91
N THR A 202 -7.80 3.32 -10.59
CA THR A 202 -8.70 3.90 -9.60
C THR A 202 -8.27 5.31 -9.17
N ALA A 203 -9.23 6.13 -8.74
CA ALA A 203 -8.99 7.50 -8.29
C ALA A 203 -7.97 7.58 -7.13
N ALA A 204 -7.90 6.56 -6.26
CA ALA A 204 -6.93 6.52 -5.18
C ALA A 204 -5.49 6.34 -5.67
N SER A 205 -5.24 5.57 -6.73
CA SER A 205 -3.87 5.46 -7.26
C SER A 205 -3.40 6.78 -7.85
N LYS A 206 -4.27 7.52 -8.55
CA LYS A 206 -3.93 8.86 -9.03
C LYS A 206 -3.62 9.83 -7.88
N ALA A 207 -4.37 9.76 -6.78
CA ALA A 207 -4.10 10.55 -5.58
C ALA A 207 -2.75 10.18 -4.93
N VAL A 208 -2.42 8.89 -4.86
CA VAL A 208 -1.12 8.40 -4.37
C VAL A 208 0.03 8.84 -5.27
N ASP A 209 -0.12 8.75 -6.59
CA ASP A 209 0.91 9.16 -7.55
C ASP A 209 1.16 10.68 -7.48
N ARG A 210 0.09 11.48 -7.36
CA ARG A 210 0.17 12.93 -7.10
C ARG A 210 0.88 13.26 -5.79
N SER A 211 0.57 12.54 -4.72
CA SER A 211 1.24 12.67 -3.42
C SER A 211 2.72 12.33 -3.46
N ARG A 212 3.11 11.32 -4.25
CA ARG A 212 4.51 10.97 -4.48
C ARG A 212 5.23 12.05 -5.27
N PHE A 213 4.60 12.56 -6.33
CA PHE A 213 5.13 13.66 -7.13
C PHE A 213 5.36 14.93 -6.29
N ALA A 214 4.32 15.41 -5.59
CA ALA A 214 4.40 16.61 -4.76
C ALA A 214 5.50 16.50 -3.70
N ALA A 215 5.62 15.35 -3.04
CA ALA A 215 6.65 15.14 -2.03
C ALA A 215 8.06 15.02 -2.61
N ALA A 216 8.23 14.39 -3.77
CA ALA A 216 9.52 14.34 -4.46
C ALA A 216 9.97 15.75 -4.85
N MET A 217 9.07 16.55 -5.44
CA MET A 217 9.32 17.95 -5.78
C MET A 217 9.64 18.80 -4.54
N SER A 218 8.86 18.67 -3.46
CA SER A 218 9.09 19.40 -2.21
C SER A 218 10.47 19.07 -1.61
N LEU A 219 10.86 17.79 -1.60
CA LEU A 219 12.15 17.37 -1.09
C LEU A 219 13.31 17.88 -1.96
N MET A 220 13.19 17.81 -3.28
CA MET A 220 14.24 18.25 -4.20
C MET A 220 14.41 19.78 -4.14
N LEU A 221 13.30 20.53 -4.16
CA LEU A 221 13.34 22.00 -4.07
C LEU A 221 13.88 22.48 -2.72
N SER A 222 13.46 21.88 -1.60
CA SER A 222 14.02 22.22 -0.27
C SER A 222 15.49 21.79 -0.11
N SER A 223 15.97 20.83 -0.91
CA SER A 223 17.39 20.48 -1.01
C SER A 223 18.20 21.45 -1.88
N GLY A 224 17.53 22.45 -2.46
CA GLY A 224 18.14 23.46 -3.34
C GLY A 224 18.40 22.98 -4.77
N LEU A 225 17.76 21.89 -5.22
CA LEU A 225 17.84 21.51 -6.65
C LEU A 225 17.08 22.54 -7.50
N PRO A 226 17.59 22.88 -8.70
CA PRO A 226 16.85 23.70 -9.64
C PRO A 226 15.57 22.97 -10.08
N LEU A 227 14.52 23.76 -10.33
CA LEU A 227 13.17 23.26 -10.64
C LEU A 227 13.15 22.29 -11.82
N ASP A 228 13.90 22.59 -12.88
CA ASP A 228 13.94 21.77 -14.10
C ASP A 228 14.57 20.40 -13.83
N GLU A 229 15.67 20.36 -13.06
CA GLU A 229 16.29 19.10 -12.66
C GLU A 229 15.36 18.32 -11.72
N ALA A 230 14.75 18.98 -10.74
CA ALA A 230 13.79 18.36 -9.83
C ALA A 230 12.63 17.70 -10.61
N MET A 231 12.10 18.39 -11.63
CA MET A 231 11.03 17.88 -12.49
C MET A 231 11.49 16.67 -13.31
N GLU A 232 12.68 16.70 -13.90
CA GLU A 232 13.24 15.57 -14.66
C GLU A 232 13.39 14.32 -13.78
N ARG A 233 13.95 14.49 -12.57
CA ARG A 233 14.12 13.40 -11.60
C ARG A 233 12.77 12.85 -11.13
N ALA A 234 11.79 13.73 -10.90
CA ALA A 234 10.44 13.34 -10.51
C ALA A 234 9.71 12.57 -11.62
N CYS A 235 9.88 12.96 -12.89
CA CYS A 235 9.36 12.23 -14.05
C CYS A 235 9.96 10.83 -14.16
N ALA A 236 11.28 10.70 -13.99
CA ALA A 236 11.95 9.41 -14.02
C ALA A 236 11.45 8.48 -12.89
N LEU A 237 11.22 9.03 -11.69
CA LEU A 237 10.73 8.30 -10.53
C LEU A 237 9.31 7.74 -10.74
N LEU A 238 8.47 8.43 -11.49
CA LEU A 238 7.06 8.10 -11.69
C LEU A 238 6.75 7.58 -13.10
N SER A 239 7.78 7.15 -13.84
CA SER A 239 7.70 6.73 -15.24
C SER A 239 6.75 5.54 -15.50
N ASP A 240 6.57 4.65 -14.51
CA ASP A 240 5.67 3.48 -14.60
C ASP A 240 4.26 3.73 -14.04
N THR A 241 3.92 4.99 -13.72
CA THR A 241 2.63 5.32 -13.08
C THR A 241 1.59 5.85 -14.06
N ALA A 242 0.32 5.91 -13.62
CA ALA A 242 -0.76 6.50 -14.41
C ALA A 242 -0.61 8.02 -14.61
N LEU A 243 0.30 8.67 -13.87
CA LEU A 243 0.62 10.09 -13.96
C LEU A 243 1.73 10.39 -14.97
N SER A 244 2.41 9.37 -15.49
CA SER A 244 3.61 9.50 -16.33
C SER A 244 3.40 10.34 -17.59
N ASP A 245 2.30 10.13 -18.31
CA ASP A 245 1.98 10.88 -19.53
C ASP A 245 1.74 12.37 -19.23
N GLY A 246 1.03 12.67 -18.13
CA GLY A 246 0.81 14.04 -17.68
C GLY A 246 2.10 14.72 -17.23
N LEU A 247 2.98 14.00 -16.53
CA LEU A 247 4.29 14.51 -16.11
C LEU A 247 5.19 14.83 -17.29
N LYS A 248 5.23 13.97 -18.31
CA LYS A 248 5.97 14.23 -19.56
C LYS A 248 5.43 15.44 -20.30
N ALA A 249 4.10 15.60 -20.37
CA ALA A 249 3.47 16.77 -20.98
C ALA A 249 3.82 18.05 -20.22
N CYS A 250 3.79 18.01 -18.89
CA CYS A 250 4.20 19.13 -18.04
C CYS A 250 5.68 19.49 -18.24
N GLN A 251 6.56 18.49 -18.30
CA GLN A 251 7.99 18.70 -18.54
C GLN A 251 8.24 19.34 -19.92
N ALA A 252 7.55 18.86 -20.96
CA ALA A 252 7.63 19.44 -22.30
C ALA A 252 7.17 20.90 -22.32
N ALA A 253 6.03 21.21 -21.69
CA ALA A 253 5.53 22.58 -21.59
C ALA A 253 6.50 23.53 -20.84
N MET A 254 7.17 23.04 -19.79
CA MET A 254 8.21 23.81 -19.11
C MET A 254 9.43 24.09 -20.00
N LEU A 255 9.86 23.11 -20.80
CA LEU A 255 10.93 23.28 -21.78
C LEU A 255 10.57 24.30 -22.87
N ASP A 256 9.28 24.40 -23.21
CA ASP A 256 8.73 25.42 -24.12
C ASP A 256 8.59 26.80 -23.45
N GLY A 257 9.02 26.95 -22.19
CA GLY A 257 9.02 28.22 -21.45
C GLY A 257 7.74 28.53 -20.68
N VAL A 258 6.80 27.58 -20.56
CA VAL A 258 5.60 27.75 -19.74
C VAL A 258 5.98 27.69 -18.25
N PRO A 259 5.53 28.65 -17.41
CA PRO A 259 5.80 28.62 -15.98
C PRO A 259 5.24 27.35 -15.33
N PHE A 260 6.01 26.72 -14.43
CA PHE A 260 5.63 25.46 -13.76
C PHE A 260 4.20 25.43 -13.20
N PRO A 261 3.70 26.44 -12.46
CA PRO A 261 2.33 26.41 -11.96
C PRO A 261 1.28 26.26 -13.06
N LYS A 262 1.50 26.87 -14.23
CA LYS A 262 0.61 26.75 -15.39
C LYS A 262 0.78 25.40 -16.10
N ALA A 263 2.01 24.94 -16.29
CA ALA A 263 2.30 23.67 -16.94
C ALA A 263 1.68 22.47 -16.19
N VAL A 264 1.71 22.52 -14.85
CA VAL A 264 1.09 21.51 -13.99
C VAL A 264 -0.45 21.54 -14.07
N GLU A 265 -1.04 22.74 -14.18
CA GLU A 265 -2.49 22.91 -14.32
C GLU A 265 -2.98 22.42 -15.69
N GLU A 266 -2.30 22.82 -16.77
CA GLU A 266 -2.62 22.42 -18.15
C GLU A 266 -2.45 20.90 -18.38
N SER A 267 -1.47 20.28 -17.72
CA SER A 267 -1.27 18.83 -17.76
C SER A 267 -2.25 18.03 -16.88
N GLY A 268 -3.12 18.70 -16.12
CA GLY A 268 -4.14 18.07 -15.27
C GLY A 268 -3.57 17.31 -14.05
N ILE A 269 -2.31 17.58 -13.70
CA ILE A 269 -1.66 16.97 -12.53
C ILE A 269 -2.27 17.50 -11.25
N PHE A 270 -2.35 18.83 -11.14
CA PHE A 270 -2.98 19.54 -10.02
C PHE A 270 -4.02 20.53 -10.56
N THR A 271 -5.15 20.66 -9.88
CA THR A 271 -6.28 21.47 -10.38
C THR A 271 -6.89 22.31 -9.27
N GLY A 272 -7.47 23.46 -9.63
CA GLY A 272 -8.23 24.32 -8.72
C GLY A 272 -7.36 24.85 -7.58
N LEU A 273 -7.71 24.50 -6.33
CA LEU A 273 -7.03 25.00 -5.13
C LEU A 273 -5.51 24.68 -5.14
N GLN A 274 -5.14 23.50 -5.62
CA GLN A 274 -3.74 23.03 -5.64
C GLN A 274 -2.89 23.86 -6.61
N ALA A 275 -3.40 24.13 -7.81
CA ALA A 275 -2.74 24.98 -8.80
C ALA A 275 -2.66 26.45 -8.32
N GLY A 276 -3.72 26.94 -7.65
CA GLY A 276 -3.74 28.28 -7.07
C GLY A 276 -2.69 28.50 -5.97
N LEU A 277 -2.52 27.53 -5.07
CA LEU A 277 -1.47 27.54 -4.04
C LEU A 277 -0.06 27.63 -4.67
N LEU A 278 0.15 26.82 -5.71
CA LEU A 278 1.38 26.77 -6.49
C LEU A 278 1.67 28.11 -7.18
N ALA A 279 0.68 28.67 -7.87
CA ALA A 279 0.81 29.93 -8.57
C ALA A 279 1.12 31.10 -7.61
N ALA A 280 0.46 31.12 -6.44
CA ALA A 280 0.72 32.13 -5.42
C ALA A 280 2.14 32.00 -4.84
N GLY A 281 2.58 30.80 -4.48
CA GLY A 281 3.90 30.55 -3.91
C GLY A 281 5.05 30.83 -4.87
N PHE A 282 4.92 30.43 -6.14
CA PHE A 282 5.96 30.71 -7.13
C PHE A 282 6.04 32.20 -7.48
N ARG A 283 4.92 32.93 -7.47
CA ARG A 283 4.92 34.39 -7.67
C ARG A 283 5.54 35.15 -6.50
N SER A 284 5.39 34.66 -5.27
CA SER A 284 5.97 35.28 -4.07
C SER A 284 7.41 34.83 -3.79
N GLY A 285 7.98 33.94 -4.60
CA GLY A 285 9.30 33.35 -4.37
C GLY A 285 9.33 32.30 -3.25
N ALA A 286 8.18 31.93 -2.70
CA ALA A 286 8.02 30.91 -1.67
C ALA A 286 7.67 29.53 -2.28
N SER A 287 8.39 29.12 -3.33
CA SER A 287 8.13 27.87 -4.07
C SER A 287 8.31 26.62 -3.19
N GLU A 288 9.33 26.61 -2.33
CA GLU A 288 9.59 25.52 -1.39
C GLU A 288 8.42 25.30 -0.43
N GLN A 289 7.96 26.38 0.23
CA GLN A 289 6.86 26.35 1.19
C GLN A 289 5.54 25.95 0.52
N ALA A 290 5.27 26.48 -0.67
CA ALA A 290 4.08 26.10 -1.43
C ALA A 290 4.10 24.62 -1.84
N MET A 291 5.28 24.08 -2.16
CA MET A 291 5.41 22.68 -2.53
C MET A 291 5.32 21.75 -1.33
N GLU A 292 5.82 22.16 -0.17
CA GLU A 292 5.66 21.44 1.10
C GLU A 292 4.18 21.35 1.52
N GLU A 293 3.46 22.46 1.50
CA GLU A 293 2.02 22.49 1.81
C GLU A 293 1.21 21.68 0.78
N LEU A 294 1.58 21.73 -0.50
CA LEU A 294 0.96 20.91 -1.54
C LEU A 294 1.20 19.41 -1.30
N ALA A 295 2.43 19.03 -0.93
CA ALA A 295 2.78 17.66 -0.60
C ALA A 295 1.95 17.15 0.60
N ARG A 296 1.78 17.98 1.63
CA ARG A 296 0.95 17.64 2.79
C ARG A 296 -0.52 17.42 2.40
N ARG A 297 -1.10 18.32 1.61
CA ARG A 297 -2.49 18.18 1.13
C ARG A 297 -2.70 16.97 0.25
N CYS A 298 -1.79 16.72 -0.70
CA CYS A 298 -1.87 15.53 -1.55
C CYS A 298 -1.74 14.25 -0.73
N GLN A 299 -0.93 14.26 0.34
CA GLN A 299 -0.82 13.14 1.27
C GLN A 299 -2.13 12.90 2.02
N GLU A 300 -2.75 13.95 2.58
CA GLU A 300 -4.05 13.85 3.24
C GLU A 300 -5.14 13.32 2.28
N GLU A 301 -5.18 13.82 1.03
CA GLU A 301 -6.09 13.33 -0.01
C GLU A 301 -5.84 11.86 -0.37
N ALA A 302 -4.57 11.44 -0.49
CA ALA A 302 -4.21 10.06 -0.77
C ALA A 302 -4.65 9.13 0.37
N ASP A 303 -4.43 9.52 1.62
CA ASP A 303 -4.82 8.75 2.80
C ASP A 303 -6.35 8.63 2.93
N GLN A 304 -7.08 9.71 2.61
CA GLN A 304 -8.56 9.68 2.53
C GLN A 304 -9.09 8.83 1.36
N ALA A 305 -8.47 8.91 0.19
CA ALA A 305 -8.86 8.12 -0.96
C ALA A 305 -8.61 6.62 -0.72
N LEU A 306 -7.50 6.29 -0.05
CA LEU A 306 -7.22 4.92 0.39
C LEU A 306 -8.24 4.47 1.44
N SER A 307 -8.46 5.23 2.51
CA SER A 307 -9.41 4.84 3.57
C SER A 307 -10.84 4.69 3.05
N SER A 308 -11.30 5.56 2.15
CA SER A 308 -12.64 5.48 1.56
C SER A 308 -12.82 4.28 0.62
N LEU A 309 -11.81 3.94 -0.20
CA LEU A 309 -11.84 2.70 -0.99
C LEU A 309 -11.95 1.49 -0.08
N LEU A 310 -11.21 1.48 1.02
CA LEU A 310 -11.19 0.37 1.99
C LEU A 310 -12.51 0.25 2.75
N GLY A 311 -13.08 1.36 3.21
CA GLY A 311 -14.41 1.37 3.82
C GLY A 311 -15.48 0.81 2.89
N ARG A 312 -15.40 1.11 1.58
CA ARG A 312 -16.34 0.53 0.60
C ARG A 312 -16.26 -1.00 0.50
N PHE A 313 -15.05 -1.57 0.63
CA PHE A 313 -14.89 -3.02 0.68
C PHE A 313 -15.53 -3.62 1.93
N GLU A 314 -15.40 -2.97 3.08
CA GLU A 314 -16.03 -3.40 4.33
C GLU A 314 -17.56 -3.44 4.21
N TYR A 315 -18.18 -2.35 3.72
CA TYR A 315 -19.63 -2.33 3.50
C TYR A 315 -20.10 -3.41 2.52
N THR A 316 -19.32 -3.66 1.46
CA THR A 316 -19.65 -4.71 0.48
C THR A 316 -19.63 -6.10 1.11
N LEU A 317 -18.65 -6.39 1.97
CA LEU A 317 -18.56 -7.66 2.69
C LEU A 317 -19.74 -7.86 3.66
N VAL A 318 -20.14 -6.80 4.37
CA VAL A 318 -21.32 -6.85 5.26
C VAL A 318 -22.61 -7.10 4.47
N ILE A 319 -22.80 -6.44 3.33
CA ILE A 319 -23.97 -6.66 2.46
C ILE A 319 -24.03 -8.12 1.98
N VAL A 320 -22.90 -8.67 1.53
CA VAL A 320 -22.81 -10.07 1.09
C VAL A 320 -23.13 -11.03 2.24
N LEU A 321 -22.62 -10.77 3.45
CA LEU A 321 -22.94 -11.55 4.64
C LEU A 321 -24.44 -11.48 4.96
N CYS A 322 -25.03 -10.28 5.00
CA CYS A 322 -26.46 -10.11 5.26
C CYS A 322 -27.33 -10.83 4.22
N LEU A 323 -26.95 -10.77 2.94
CA LEU A 323 -27.63 -11.50 1.88
C LEU A 323 -27.51 -13.02 2.06
N ALA A 324 -26.31 -13.51 2.40
CA ALA A 324 -26.05 -14.92 2.63
C ALA A 324 -26.83 -15.46 3.85
N VAL A 325 -26.81 -14.74 4.97
CA VAL A 325 -27.59 -15.08 6.17
C VAL A 325 -29.09 -14.99 5.88
N GLY A 326 -29.54 -13.95 5.18
CA GLY A 326 -30.93 -13.79 4.77
C GLY A 326 -31.43 -14.95 3.91
N LEU A 327 -30.61 -15.41 2.96
CA LEU A 327 -30.93 -16.57 2.12
C LEU A 327 -31.03 -17.87 2.94
N VAL A 328 -30.12 -18.06 3.91
CA VAL A 328 -30.18 -19.20 4.84
C VAL A 328 -31.44 -19.13 5.71
N LEU A 329 -31.74 -17.97 6.30
CA LEU A 329 -32.94 -17.79 7.13
C LEU A 329 -34.23 -18.00 6.32
N LEU A 330 -34.30 -17.49 5.09
CA LEU A 330 -35.44 -17.67 4.20
C LEU A 330 -35.62 -19.14 3.81
N SER A 331 -34.52 -19.87 3.57
CA SER A 331 -34.54 -21.32 3.35
C SER A 331 -35.04 -22.11 4.56
N VAL A 332 -34.91 -21.58 5.78
CA VAL A 332 -35.37 -22.21 7.02
C VAL A 332 -36.81 -21.81 7.37
N MET A 333 -37.18 -20.55 7.15
CA MET A 333 -38.48 -19.99 7.54
C MET A 333 -39.61 -20.36 6.56
N LEU A 334 -39.34 -20.41 5.25
CA LEU A 334 -40.36 -20.80 4.25
C LEU A 334 -40.99 -22.17 4.56
N PRO A 335 -40.20 -23.22 4.89
CA PRO A 335 -40.77 -24.50 5.25
C PRO A 335 -41.57 -24.47 6.56
N LEU A 336 -41.20 -23.64 7.54
CA LEU A 336 -41.94 -23.45 8.81
C LEU A 336 -43.34 -22.84 8.57
N VAL A 337 -43.45 -21.86 7.67
CA VAL A 337 -44.75 -21.31 7.25
C VAL A 337 -45.60 -22.39 6.57
N GLY A 338 -44.99 -23.26 5.77
CA GLY A 338 -45.67 -24.41 5.17
C GLY A 338 -46.22 -25.41 6.19
N VAL A 339 -45.53 -25.62 7.32
CA VAL A 339 -45.99 -26.45 8.44
C VAL A 339 -47.21 -25.82 9.12
N LEU A 340 -47.13 -24.53 9.44
CA LEU A 340 -48.21 -23.81 10.13
C LEU A 340 -49.48 -23.74 9.28
N SER A 341 -49.35 -23.57 7.96
CA SER A 341 -50.48 -23.58 7.01
C SER A 341 -51.04 -24.98 6.73
N ALA A 342 -50.37 -26.06 7.14
CA ALA A 342 -50.85 -27.43 6.98
C ALA A 342 -51.53 -27.96 8.26
N ILE A 343 -51.30 -27.29 9.40
CA ILE A 343 -51.87 -27.63 10.71
C ILE A 343 -53.12 -26.79 11.03
N GLY A 344 -53.33 -25.66 10.35
CA GLY A 344 -54.58 -24.88 10.34
C GLY A 344 -55.32 -25.05 9.03
#